data_AF-A0A6J4F888-F1
#
_entry.id   AF-A0A6J4F888-F1
#
_cell.length_a   1.000
_cell.length_b   1.000
_cell.length_c   1.000
_cell.angle_alpha   90.00
_cell.angle_beta   90.00
_cell.angle_gamma   90.00
#
_symmetry.space_group_name_H-M   'P 1'
#
loop_
_entity.id
_entity.type
_entity.pdbx_description
1 polymer ?
#
loop_
_entity_poly.entity_id
_entity_poly.type
_entity_poly.pdbx_seq_one_letter_code
_entity_poly.pdbx_strand_id
1 'polypeptide(L)'
;MLRWFELGTGKRWTFRDLFSLMSYLLAGNGGGRREGAADPCAWAAALDKADKERALGKPRRETSAALFWLAAAQYQHALFHRWDRGLAASLLQDIKELGLQDDHTAMGLYFFLQSRNAGCVPATIAPLLDTFVELLDPAMAPPDAKIALWGAEVALGDFDIRYSRSVREGLDYSAKHRALSPTERALLERLSALDERLGDPRVRRKRPTAASRMQCILRDFACRLTRRSVGVRHASVPDADTFEAFQRVVADVDGLGHDLREIAIRIEELLNHDKNFEVSLTTTFGQPLPPPRRRAMLIVPGLRVYARTSSHEGRPRPTLCYLDVEAGRSLQPIALTYDLFKAVRDLERGLSPASLPSSVLAMLDTTRARMAGVIVRDRTVQDRPTIVLGESVTVERHRGRFISTKRGAR
;
A
#
# COMPACT_ATOMS: atom_id res chain seq x y z
N MET A 1 1.47 11.34 7.14
CA MET A 1 0.47 10.62 6.32
C MET A 1 0.04 11.36 5.05
N LEU A 2 -0.67 12.50 5.08
CA LEU A 2 -1.11 13.17 3.83
C LEU A 2 0.05 13.52 2.87
N ARG A 3 1.20 13.94 3.42
CA ARG A 3 2.41 14.19 2.62
C ARG A 3 2.97 12.89 2.00
N TRP A 4 3.01 11.80 2.75
CA TRP A 4 3.45 10.50 2.24
C TRP A 4 2.49 9.93 1.20
N PHE A 5 1.18 10.20 1.32
CA PHE A 5 0.20 9.87 0.28
C PHE A 5 0.49 10.62 -1.03
N GLU A 6 0.77 11.93 -0.96
CA GLU A 6 1.17 12.73 -2.13
C GLU A 6 2.45 12.18 -2.78
N LEU A 7 3.44 11.80 -1.96
CA LEU A 7 4.70 11.22 -2.45
C LEU A 7 4.50 9.85 -3.09
N GLY A 8 3.75 8.96 -2.44
CA GLY A 8 3.51 7.61 -2.94
C GLY A 8 2.67 7.57 -4.22
N THR A 9 1.69 8.47 -4.33
CA THR A 9 0.84 8.55 -5.52
C THR A 9 1.39 9.46 -6.62
N GLY A 10 2.35 10.34 -6.29
CA GLY A 10 2.80 11.44 -7.15
C GLY A 10 1.72 12.49 -7.44
N LYS A 11 0.54 12.41 -6.82
CA LYS A 11 -0.60 13.30 -7.04
C LYS A 11 -0.61 14.42 -5.98
N ARG A 12 -0.68 15.67 -6.43
CA ARG A 12 -0.91 16.83 -5.54
C ARG A 12 -2.33 16.84 -4.98
N TRP A 13 -2.44 17.26 -3.74
CA TRP A 13 -3.71 17.54 -3.11
C TRP A 13 -4.41 18.71 -3.78
N THR A 14 -5.59 18.48 -4.33
CA THR A 14 -6.49 19.57 -4.73
C THR A 14 -7.34 20.00 -3.55
N PHE A 15 -7.82 21.24 -3.55
CA PHE A 15 -8.78 21.71 -2.55
C PHE A 15 -10.01 20.80 -2.47
N ARG A 16 -10.52 20.33 -3.63
CA ARG A 16 -11.65 19.41 -3.70
C ARG A 16 -11.36 18.08 -3.01
N ASP A 17 -10.19 17.50 -3.22
CA ASP A 17 -9.79 16.25 -2.57
C ASP A 17 -9.76 16.42 -1.05
N LEU A 18 -9.06 17.46 -0.55
CA LEU A 18 -8.94 17.73 0.88
C LEU A 18 -10.27 18.09 1.54
N PHE A 19 -11.06 18.96 0.90
CA PHE A 19 -12.37 19.36 1.41
C PHE A 19 -13.31 18.15 1.49
N SER A 20 -13.35 17.31 0.45
CA SER A 20 -14.20 16.11 0.44
C SER A 20 -13.74 15.10 1.48
N LEU A 21 -12.43 14.88 1.61
CA LEU A 21 -11.86 13.96 2.59
C LEU A 21 -12.13 14.42 4.03
N MET A 22 -11.83 15.68 4.35
CA MET A 22 -12.06 16.22 5.69
C MET A 22 -13.53 16.25 6.04
N SER A 23 -14.39 16.65 5.10
CA SER A 23 -15.84 16.62 5.29
C SER A 23 -16.34 15.20 5.58
N TYR A 24 -15.83 14.21 4.86
CA TYR A 24 -16.15 12.81 5.11
C TYR A 24 -15.64 12.31 6.47
N LEU A 25 -14.41 12.65 6.86
CA LEU A 25 -13.85 12.21 8.15
C LEU A 25 -14.55 12.86 9.35
N LEU A 26 -15.08 14.07 9.19
CA LEU A 26 -15.77 14.80 10.26
C LEU A 26 -17.27 14.48 10.32
N ALA A 27 -17.96 14.47 9.18
CA ALA A 27 -19.41 14.33 9.11
C ALA A 27 -19.87 12.92 8.68
N GLY A 28 -18.94 12.03 8.30
CA GLY A 28 -19.23 10.71 7.76
C GLY A 28 -19.89 10.78 6.38
N ASN A 29 -20.56 9.70 5.99
CA ASN A 29 -21.48 9.74 4.85
C ASN A 29 -22.93 9.62 5.34
N GLY A 30 -23.78 10.56 4.91
CA GLY A 30 -25.22 10.54 5.18
C GLY A 30 -25.97 9.38 4.51
N GLY A 31 -25.30 8.48 3.79
CA GLY A 31 -25.89 7.40 2.97
C GLY A 31 -26.60 6.26 3.71
N GLY A 32 -26.72 6.33 5.05
CA GLY A 32 -27.57 5.44 5.84
C GLY A 32 -28.88 6.10 6.33
N ARG A 33 -29.10 7.37 5.97
CA ARG A 33 -30.25 8.18 6.42
C ARG A 33 -31.54 7.69 5.75
N ARG A 34 -32.29 6.81 6.43
CA ARG A 34 -33.74 6.78 6.24
C ARG A 34 -34.28 8.12 6.71
N GLU A 35 -34.87 8.87 5.78
CA GLU A 35 -35.72 10.06 5.97
C GLU A 35 -35.31 11.05 7.06
N GLY A 36 -34.76 12.19 6.64
CA GLY A 36 -34.37 13.30 7.52
C GLY A 36 -32.87 13.32 7.74
N ALA A 37 -32.24 14.45 7.42
CA ALA A 37 -30.81 14.66 7.61
C ALA A 37 -30.48 14.71 9.11
N ALA A 38 -30.37 13.56 9.76
CA ALA A 38 -29.87 13.49 11.13
C ALA A 38 -28.43 13.99 11.13
N ASP A 39 -28.20 15.11 11.81
CA ASP A 39 -26.90 15.65 12.19
C ASP A 39 -25.94 14.53 12.66
N PRO A 40 -24.63 14.55 12.34
CA PRO A 40 -23.70 13.48 12.73
C PRO A 40 -23.76 13.12 14.22
N CYS A 41 -24.00 14.10 15.10
CA CYS A 41 -24.19 13.84 16.54
C CYS A 41 -25.49 13.09 16.82
N ALA A 42 -26.60 13.46 16.16
CA ALA A 42 -27.87 12.75 16.26
C ALA A 42 -27.76 11.30 15.74
N TRP A 43 -27.00 11.08 14.65
CA TRP A 43 -26.71 9.74 14.15
C TRP A 43 -25.90 8.91 15.16
N ALA A 44 -24.85 9.49 15.72
CA ALA A 44 -24.03 8.81 16.73
C ALA A 44 -24.86 8.48 17.99
N ALA A 45 -25.71 9.41 18.44
CA ALA A 45 -26.62 9.19 19.56
C ALA A 45 -27.66 8.10 19.26
N ALA A 46 -28.17 8.03 18.02
CA ALA A 46 -29.08 6.98 17.59
C ALA A 46 -28.41 5.59 17.61
N LEU A 47 -27.15 5.48 17.18
CA LEU A 47 -26.40 4.23 17.29
C LEU A 47 -26.08 3.86 18.73
N ASP A 48 -25.72 4.82 19.58
CA ASP A 48 -25.50 4.56 21.01
C ASP A 48 -26.78 4.06 21.69
N LYS A 49 -27.93 4.65 21.34
CA LYS A 49 -29.24 4.19 21.80
C LYS A 49 -29.57 2.78 21.28
N ALA A 50 -29.38 2.52 19.98
CA ALA A 50 -29.59 1.20 19.38
C ALA A 50 -28.69 0.13 20.01
N ASP A 51 -27.46 0.49 20.36
CA ASP A 51 -26.52 -0.38 21.05
C ASP A 51 -26.96 -0.72 22.48
N LYS A 52 -27.55 0.24 23.21
CA LYS A 52 -28.15 0.02 24.53
C LYS A 52 -29.40 -0.85 24.46
N GLU A 53 -30.22 -0.67 23.42
CA GLU A 53 -31.44 -1.46 23.18
C GLU A 53 -31.16 -2.91 22.76
N ARG A 54 -29.90 -3.29 22.49
CA ARG A 54 -29.53 -4.66 22.13
C ARG A 54 -30.03 -5.70 23.16
N ALA A 55 -30.05 -5.34 24.44
CA ALA A 55 -30.43 -6.25 25.52
C ALA A 55 -31.92 -6.63 25.51
N LEU A 56 -32.75 -5.96 24.70
CA LEU A 56 -34.21 -6.09 24.70
C LEU A 56 -34.73 -7.16 23.72
N GLY A 57 -33.88 -7.90 23.00
CA GLY A 57 -34.36 -8.92 22.07
C GLY A 57 -33.27 -9.67 21.32
N LYS A 58 -33.65 -10.46 20.31
CA LYS A 58 -32.71 -11.21 19.46
C LYS A 58 -31.78 -10.28 18.67
N PRO A 59 -30.57 -10.75 18.30
CA PRO A 59 -29.65 -9.97 17.48
C PRO A 59 -30.29 -9.47 16.17
N ARG A 60 -30.24 -8.16 15.97
CA ARG A 60 -30.67 -7.48 14.73
C ARG A 60 -29.51 -6.69 14.18
N ARG A 61 -29.49 -6.49 12.86
CA ARG A 61 -28.43 -5.74 12.18
C ARG A 61 -28.23 -4.34 12.76
N GLU A 62 -29.32 -3.62 12.96
CA GLU A 62 -29.31 -2.21 13.40
C GLU A 62 -28.80 -2.03 14.83
N THR A 63 -29.10 -2.98 15.74
CA THR A 63 -28.71 -2.90 17.15
C THR A 63 -27.36 -3.56 17.42
N SER A 64 -27.14 -4.78 16.92
CA SER A 64 -25.93 -5.56 17.20
C SER A 64 -24.68 -5.01 16.52
N ALA A 65 -24.80 -4.39 15.33
CA ALA A 65 -23.67 -3.80 14.62
C ALA A 65 -23.41 -2.32 14.99
N ALA A 66 -24.28 -1.71 15.82
CA ALA A 66 -24.24 -0.28 16.10
C ALA A 66 -22.88 0.19 16.66
N LEU A 67 -22.34 -0.51 17.66
CA LEU A 67 -21.03 -0.18 18.23
C LEU A 67 -19.87 -0.38 17.24
N PHE A 68 -19.96 -1.38 16.36
CA PHE A 68 -18.97 -1.59 15.31
C PHE A 68 -18.96 -0.42 14.31
N TRP A 69 -20.15 0.06 13.91
CA TRP A 69 -20.25 1.23 13.04
C TRP A 69 -19.80 2.51 13.72
N LEU A 70 -20.10 2.71 15.00
CA LEU A 70 -19.60 3.85 15.78
C LEU A 70 -18.08 3.86 15.85
N ALA A 71 -17.46 2.71 16.17
CA ALA A 71 -16.00 2.59 16.18
C ALA A 71 -15.45 2.85 14.77
N ALA A 72 -15.99 2.21 13.74
CA ALA A 72 -15.51 2.35 12.37
C ALA A 72 -15.68 3.76 11.77
N ALA A 73 -16.62 4.57 12.29
CA ALA A 73 -16.83 5.94 11.86
C ALA A 73 -15.80 6.93 12.41
N GLN A 74 -15.00 6.55 13.41
CA GLN A 74 -13.91 7.39 13.90
C GLN A 74 -12.85 7.55 12.80
N TYR A 75 -12.23 8.74 12.71
CA TYR A 75 -11.38 9.10 11.58
C TYR A 75 -10.23 8.09 11.32
N GLN A 76 -9.65 7.50 12.36
CA GLN A 76 -8.60 6.46 12.24
C GLN A 76 -9.06 5.21 11.49
N HIS A 77 -10.36 4.88 11.54
CA HIS A 77 -10.95 3.71 10.90
C HIS A 77 -11.64 4.08 9.60
N ALA A 78 -12.23 5.29 9.53
CA ALA A 78 -12.86 5.80 8.32
C ALA A 78 -11.83 6.09 7.21
N LEU A 79 -10.62 6.56 7.57
CA LEU A 79 -9.53 6.74 6.62
C LEU A 79 -9.06 5.39 6.03
N PHE A 80 -9.12 4.33 6.86
CA PHE A 80 -8.73 2.97 6.49
C PHE A 80 -9.95 2.04 6.49
N HIS A 81 -10.97 2.41 5.71
CA HIS A 81 -12.31 1.82 5.76
C HIS A 81 -12.40 0.34 5.33
N ARG A 82 -11.35 -0.24 4.73
CA ARG A 82 -11.37 -1.62 4.22
C ARG A 82 -11.25 -2.61 5.37
N TRP A 83 -12.31 -3.39 5.58
CA TRP A 83 -12.37 -4.53 6.48
C TRP A 83 -12.52 -5.82 5.67
N ASP A 84 -12.12 -6.96 6.22
CA ASP A 84 -12.15 -8.23 5.48
C ASP A 84 -13.58 -8.78 5.35
N ARG A 85 -14.20 -8.47 4.22
CA ARG A 85 -15.54 -8.92 3.86
C ARG A 85 -15.59 -10.41 3.50
N GLY A 86 -14.47 -11.00 3.10
CA GLY A 86 -14.37 -12.41 2.73
C GLY A 86 -14.68 -13.33 3.92
N LEU A 87 -14.40 -12.85 5.13
CA LEU A 87 -14.65 -13.60 6.37
C LEU A 87 -16.11 -13.67 6.79
N ALA A 88 -17.01 -12.86 6.22
CA ALA A 88 -18.40 -12.79 6.68
C ALA A 88 -19.14 -14.14 6.51
N ALA A 89 -18.90 -14.84 5.40
CA ALA A 89 -19.55 -16.13 5.13
C ALA A 89 -19.05 -17.23 6.06
N SER A 90 -17.72 -17.35 6.23
CA SER A 90 -17.11 -18.33 7.15
C SER A 90 -17.47 -18.03 8.61
N LEU A 91 -17.50 -16.76 9.01
CA LEU A 91 -17.88 -16.35 10.35
C LEU A 91 -19.34 -16.74 10.66
N LEU A 92 -20.27 -16.53 9.73
CA LEU A 92 -21.67 -16.96 9.95
C LEU A 92 -21.78 -18.48 10.12
N GLN A 93 -21.00 -19.25 9.36
CA GLN A 93 -20.96 -20.70 9.51
C GLN A 93 -20.46 -21.08 10.90
N ASP A 94 -19.34 -20.51 11.35
CA ASP A 94 -18.76 -20.78 12.67
C ASP A 94 -19.73 -20.39 13.80
N ILE A 95 -20.40 -19.24 13.69
CA ILE A 95 -21.45 -18.80 14.63
C ILE A 95 -22.57 -19.84 14.72
N LYS A 96 -23.01 -20.39 13.59
CA LYS A 96 -24.06 -21.40 13.54
C LYS A 96 -23.61 -22.72 14.17
N GLU A 97 -22.40 -23.17 13.85
CA GLU A 97 -21.80 -24.39 14.39
C GLU A 97 -21.61 -24.33 15.92
N LEU A 98 -21.30 -23.16 16.44
CA LEU A 98 -21.08 -22.91 17.87
C LEU A 98 -22.38 -22.60 18.65
N GLY A 99 -23.51 -22.42 17.97
CA GLY A 99 -24.78 -22.07 18.61
C GLY A 99 -24.80 -20.65 19.19
N LEU A 100 -24.12 -19.71 18.53
CA LEU A 100 -23.95 -18.32 18.98
C LEU A 100 -24.86 -17.33 18.23
N GLN A 101 -25.94 -17.80 17.60
CA GLN A 101 -26.84 -16.95 16.81
C GLN A 101 -27.57 -15.91 17.67
N ASP A 102 -27.72 -16.16 18.96
CA ASP A 102 -28.32 -15.24 19.93
C ASP A 102 -27.28 -14.30 20.58
N ASP A 103 -25.99 -14.45 20.27
CA ASP A 103 -24.93 -13.57 20.78
C ASP A 103 -24.84 -12.29 19.94
N HIS A 104 -25.14 -11.15 20.56
CA HIS A 104 -25.14 -9.85 19.88
C HIS A 104 -23.76 -9.44 19.36
N THR A 105 -22.68 -9.81 20.04
CA THR A 105 -21.33 -9.42 19.64
C THR A 105 -20.89 -10.22 18.41
N ALA A 106 -21.11 -11.53 18.44
CA ALA A 106 -20.82 -12.43 17.33
C ALA A 106 -21.60 -12.03 16.06
N MET A 107 -22.93 -11.90 16.20
CA MET A 107 -23.79 -11.48 15.10
C MET A 107 -23.51 -10.04 14.65
N GLY A 108 -23.15 -9.16 15.59
CA GLY A 108 -22.76 -7.77 15.30
C GLY A 108 -21.53 -7.68 14.39
N LEU A 109 -20.49 -8.46 14.68
CA LEU A 109 -19.29 -8.54 13.83
C LEU A 109 -19.65 -9.09 12.44
N TYR A 110 -20.45 -10.15 12.38
CA TYR A 110 -20.92 -10.68 11.10
C TYR A 110 -21.67 -9.61 10.28
N PHE A 111 -22.64 -8.94 10.88
CA PHE A 111 -23.41 -7.89 10.22
C PHE A 111 -22.54 -6.72 9.78
N PHE A 112 -21.53 -6.37 10.58
CA PHE A 112 -20.56 -5.35 10.24
C PHE A 112 -19.74 -5.74 8.99
N LEU A 113 -19.15 -6.94 8.98
CA LEU A 113 -18.32 -7.42 7.86
C LEU A 113 -19.13 -7.68 6.58
N GLN A 114 -20.38 -8.16 6.72
CA GLN A 114 -21.29 -8.34 5.59
C GLN A 114 -21.73 -7.01 4.97
N SER A 115 -21.78 -5.95 5.77
CA SER A 115 -22.32 -4.67 5.32
C SER A 115 -21.45 -4.06 4.22
N ARG A 116 -22.01 -3.96 2.99
CA ARG A 116 -21.54 -3.01 1.97
C ARG A 116 -21.55 -1.56 2.48
N ASN A 117 -22.38 -1.31 3.49
CA ASN A 117 -22.70 0.00 4.07
C ASN A 117 -21.95 0.30 5.39
N ALA A 118 -20.80 -0.31 5.68
CA ALA A 118 -19.93 0.21 6.75
C ALA A 118 -19.40 1.59 6.33
N GLY A 119 -20.27 2.61 6.44
CA GLY A 119 -20.19 3.87 5.70
C GLY A 119 -20.23 3.63 4.20
N CYS A 120 -21.35 3.90 3.52
CA CYS A 120 -21.30 4.11 2.07
C CYS A 120 -20.16 5.12 1.86
N VAL A 121 -19.07 4.76 1.20
CA VAL A 121 -18.05 5.77 0.89
C VAL A 121 -18.57 6.49 -0.35
N PRO A 122 -18.68 7.82 -0.36
CA PRO A 122 -19.08 8.54 -1.56
C PRO A 122 -18.21 8.11 -2.74
N ALA A 123 -18.83 7.80 -3.88
CA ALA A 123 -18.12 7.32 -5.07
C ALA A 123 -17.00 8.29 -5.51
N THR A 124 -17.12 9.57 -5.16
CA THR A 124 -16.13 10.62 -5.42
C THR A 124 -14.83 10.47 -4.63
N ILE A 125 -14.87 9.90 -3.42
CA ILE A 125 -13.69 9.74 -2.55
C ILE A 125 -13.28 8.27 -2.36
N ALA A 126 -14.11 7.32 -2.77
CA ALA A 126 -13.82 5.90 -2.60
C ALA A 126 -12.47 5.47 -3.20
N PRO A 127 -12.12 5.84 -4.46
CA PRO A 127 -10.81 5.49 -5.02
C PRO A 127 -9.66 6.08 -4.21
N LEU A 128 -9.82 7.30 -3.68
CA LEU A 128 -8.81 7.96 -2.88
C LEU A 128 -8.58 7.21 -1.56
N LEU A 129 -9.65 6.85 -0.84
CA LEU A 129 -9.54 6.07 0.40
C LEU A 129 -8.99 4.66 0.16
N ASP A 130 -9.33 4.04 -0.98
CA ASP A 130 -8.76 2.75 -1.38
C ASP A 130 -7.24 2.84 -1.55
N THR A 131 -6.75 3.89 -2.20
CA THR A 131 -5.30 4.13 -2.32
C THR A 131 -4.65 4.40 -0.97
N PHE A 132 -5.33 5.06 -0.01
CA PHE A 132 -4.80 5.19 1.36
C PHE A 132 -4.58 3.85 2.03
N VAL A 133 -5.56 2.95 1.91
CA VAL A 133 -5.48 1.60 2.48
C VAL A 133 -4.32 0.82 1.85
N GLU A 134 -4.20 0.87 0.53
CA GLU A 134 -3.17 0.10 -0.18
C GLU A 134 -1.74 0.58 0.13
N LEU A 135 -1.58 1.89 0.33
CA LEU A 135 -0.27 2.50 0.50
C LEU A 135 0.14 2.67 1.97
N LEU A 136 -0.80 2.99 2.87
CA LEU A 136 -0.50 3.55 4.19
C LEU A 136 -1.27 2.91 5.35
N ASP A 137 -1.98 1.77 5.17
CA ASP A 137 -2.75 1.15 6.27
C ASP A 137 -1.84 0.80 7.47
N PRO A 138 -2.02 1.44 8.64
CA PRO A 138 -1.17 1.21 9.80
C PRO A 138 -1.25 -0.21 10.36
N ALA A 139 -2.30 -0.94 10.02
CA ALA A 139 -2.40 -2.37 10.32
C ALA A 139 -1.24 -3.18 9.70
N MET A 140 -0.65 -2.68 8.62
CA MET A 140 0.45 -3.30 7.89
C MET A 140 1.82 -2.69 8.22
N ALA A 141 1.89 -1.79 9.20
CA ALA A 141 3.17 -1.24 9.67
C ALA A 141 4.07 -2.36 10.21
N PRO A 142 5.40 -2.21 10.18
CA PRO A 142 6.28 -3.27 10.63
C PRO A 142 6.22 -3.37 12.18
N PRO A 143 6.34 -4.59 12.76
CA PRO A 143 6.12 -4.82 14.18
C PRO A 143 7.21 -4.21 15.09
N ASP A 144 8.39 -3.98 14.55
CA ASP A 144 9.51 -3.30 15.21
C ASP A 144 9.35 -1.78 15.29
N ALA A 145 8.40 -1.20 14.54
CA ALA A 145 8.10 0.23 14.62
C ALA A 145 7.71 0.61 16.06
N LYS A 146 8.44 1.59 16.60
CA LYS A 146 8.23 2.12 17.94
C LYS A 146 7.40 3.38 17.90
N ILE A 147 6.52 3.52 18.88
CA ILE A 147 5.61 4.64 19.02
C ILE A 147 5.62 5.15 20.46
N ALA A 148 5.64 6.47 20.61
CA ALA A 148 5.59 7.12 21.91
C ALA A 148 4.13 7.16 22.41
N LEU A 149 3.80 6.33 23.39
CA LEU A 149 2.49 6.31 24.03
C LEU A 149 2.56 6.87 25.45
N TRP A 150 1.41 6.94 26.12
CA TRP A 150 1.36 7.37 27.50
C TRP A 150 2.24 6.47 28.38
N GLY A 151 3.24 7.09 29.01
CA GLY A 151 4.12 6.46 30.00
C GLY A 151 5.25 5.59 29.46
N ALA A 152 5.31 5.31 28.15
CA ALA A 152 6.41 4.54 27.55
C ALA A 152 6.46 4.64 26.02
N GLU A 153 7.63 4.35 25.46
CA GLU A 153 7.77 3.93 24.07
C GLU A 153 7.41 2.45 23.95
N VAL A 154 6.55 2.12 22.97
CA VAL A 154 5.99 0.78 22.77
C VAL A 154 6.25 0.34 21.34
N ALA A 155 6.65 -0.91 21.14
CA ALA A 155 6.75 -1.49 19.79
C ALA A 155 5.36 -1.96 19.33
N LEU A 156 5.03 -1.77 18.05
CA LEU A 156 3.75 -2.23 17.51
C LEU A 156 3.56 -3.75 17.65
N GLY A 157 4.64 -4.51 17.57
CA GLY A 157 4.67 -5.96 17.77
C GLY A 157 4.25 -6.40 19.17
N ASP A 158 4.37 -5.55 20.19
CA ASP A 158 3.86 -5.85 21.53
C ASP A 158 2.32 -5.97 21.53
N PHE A 159 1.63 -5.19 20.69
CA PHE A 159 0.19 -5.36 20.48
C PHE A 159 -0.11 -6.68 19.77
N ASP A 160 0.63 -7.00 18.70
CA ASP A 160 0.43 -8.25 17.94
C ASP A 160 0.57 -9.48 18.83
N ILE A 161 1.62 -9.53 19.65
CA ILE A 161 1.89 -10.64 20.57
C ILE A 161 0.77 -10.79 21.60
N ARG A 162 0.24 -9.69 22.13
CA ARG A 162 -0.79 -9.75 23.18
C ARG A 162 -2.16 -10.07 22.60
N TYR A 163 -2.56 -9.43 21.50
CA TYR A 163 -3.84 -9.72 20.86
C TYR A 163 -3.88 -11.14 20.27
N SER A 164 -2.75 -11.69 19.79
CA SER A 164 -2.71 -13.08 19.32
C SER A 164 -2.94 -14.10 20.44
N ARG A 165 -2.55 -13.78 21.68
CA ARG A 165 -2.83 -14.60 22.88
C ARG A 165 -4.29 -14.51 23.30
N SER A 166 -4.81 -13.29 23.50
CA SER A 166 -6.22 -13.04 23.80
C SER A 166 -6.58 -11.57 23.57
N VAL A 167 -7.87 -11.30 23.31
CA VAL A 167 -8.35 -9.92 23.19
C VAL A 167 -8.27 -9.19 24.53
N ARG A 168 -8.45 -9.89 25.66
CA ARG A 168 -8.32 -9.32 27.01
C ARG A 168 -6.93 -8.79 27.29
N GLU A 169 -5.90 -9.62 27.08
CA GLU A 169 -4.50 -9.23 27.32
C GLU A 169 -4.08 -8.03 26.46
N GLY A 170 -4.49 -8.02 25.19
CA GLY A 170 -4.26 -6.89 24.29
C GLY A 170 -5.00 -5.62 24.72
N LEU A 171 -6.25 -5.75 25.17
CA LEU A 171 -7.06 -4.64 25.67
C LEU A 171 -6.45 -4.02 26.94
N ASP A 172 -6.06 -4.83 27.92
CA ASP A 172 -5.50 -4.36 29.19
C ASP A 172 -4.19 -3.59 28.95
N TYR A 173 -3.36 -4.09 28.03
CA TYR A 173 -2.14 -3.42 27.61
C TYR A 173 -2.42 -2.09 26.89
N SER A 174 -3.38 -2.08 25.96
CA SER A 174 -3.81 -0.87 25.27
C SER A 174 -4.40 0.18 26.22
N ALA A 175 -5.16 -0.26 27.22
CA ALA A 175 -5.74 0.60 28.25
C ALA A 175 -4.67 1.22 29.16
N LYS A 176 -3.65 0.44 29.56
CA LYS A 176 -2.50 0.93 30.33
C LYS A 176 -1.81 2.13 29.67
N HIS A 177 -1.69 2.10 28.34
CA HIS A 177 -1.03 3.13 27.54
C HIS A 177 -2.00 4.20 26.97
N ARG A 178 -3.28 4.20 27.38
CA ARG A 178 -4.32 5.12 26.88
C ARG A 178 -4.40 5.16 25.35
N ALA A 179 -4.17 4.01 24.72
CA ALA A 179 -4.07 3.89 23.27
C ALA A 179 -5.43 4.01 22.55
N LEU A 180 -6.52 3.76 23.27
CA LEU A 180 -7.87 3.59 22.71
C LEU A 180 -8.83 4.68 23.17
N SER A 181 -9.75 5.04 22.29
CA SER A 181 -10.92 5.86 22.63
C SER A 181 -11.94 5.05 23.45
N PRO A 182 -12.89 5.71 24.15
CA PRO A 182 -13.93 5.02 24.91
C PRO A 182 -14.77 4.05 24.08
N THR A 183 -15.10 4.43 22.83
CA THR A 183 -15.89 3.60 21.92
C THR A 183 -15.13 2.34 21.50
N GLU A 184 -13.85 2.47 21.14
CA GLU A 184 -12.99 1.32 20.80
C GLU A 184 -12.82 0.39 22.00
N ARG A 185 -12.58 0.95 23.18
CA ARG A 185 -12.47 0.19 24.43
C ARG A 185 -13.75 -0.60 24.71
N ALA A 186 -14.91 0.04 24.64
CA ALA A 186 -16.20 -0.63 24.87
C ALA A 186 -16.45 -1.76 23.86
N LEU A 187 -16.00 -1.61 22.60
CA LEU A 187 -16.09 -2.67 21.60
C LEU A 187 -15.15 -3.83 21.93
N LEU A 188 -13.90 -3.54 22.25
CA LEU A 188 -12.91 -4.57 22.60
C LEU A 188 -13.26 -5.31 23.90
N GLU A 189 -13.89 -4.65 24.89
CA GLU A 189 -14.38 -5.30 26.11
C GLU A 189 -15.44 -6.38 25.81
N ARG A 190 -16.26 -6.18 24.77
CA ARG A 190 -17.25 -7.19 24.34
C ARG A 190 -16.60 -8.30 23.53
N LEU A 191 -15.68 -7.95 22.65
CA LEU A 191 -14.91 -8.93 21.89
C LEU A 191 -14.06 -9.80 22.82
N SER A 192 -13.53 -9.26 23.92
CA SER A 192 -12.80 -10.04 24.92
C SER A 192 -13.70 -11.01 25.68
N ALA A 193 -14.91 -10.59 26.08
CA ALA A 193 -15.87 -11.50 26.70
C ALA A 193 -16.27 -12.67 25.76
N LEU A 194 -16.40 -12.38 24.46
CA LEU A 194 -16.67 -13.41 23.46
C LEU A 194 -15.46 -14.35 23.24
N ASP A 195 -14.24 -13.82 23.15
CA ASP A 195 -13.00 -14.61 23.04
C ASP A 195 -12.81 -15.54 24.26
N GLU A 196 -13.07 -15.05 25.47
CA GLU A 196 -13.06 -15.84 26.72
C GLU A 196 -14.10 -16.97 26.67
N ARG A 197 -15.35 -16.66 26.28
CA ARG A 197 -16.43 -17.65 26.14
C ARG A 197 -16.11 -18.74 25.11
N LEU A 198 -15.41 -18.41 24.03
CA LEU A 198 -14.95 -19.39 23.03
C LEU A 198 -13.84 -20.31 23.58
N GLY A 199 -13.11 -19.84 24.60
CA GLY A 199 -12.14 -20.63 25.35
C GLY A 199 -12.78 -21.65 26.31
N ASP A 200 -14.05 -21.47 26.68
CA ASP A 200 -14.73 -22.35 27.64
C ASP A 200 -14.78 -23.80 27.13
N PRO A 201 -14.40 -24.80 27.97
CA PRO A 201 -14.43 -26.20 27.57
C PRO A 201 -15.81 -26.69 27.09
N ARG A 202 -16.90 -26.08 27.59
CA ARG A 202 -18.28 -26.42 27.21
C ARG A 202 -18.60 -26.08 25.74
N VAL A 203 -18.08 -24.97 25.25
CA VAL A 203 -18.24 -24.50 23.88
C VAL A 203 -17.22 -25.20 22.99
N ARG A 204 -15.95 -25.17 23.42
CA ARG A 204 -14.81 -25.65 22.63
C ARG A 204 -14.82 -27.16 22.37
N ARG A 205 -15.22 -28.00 23.33
CA ARG A 205 -15.22 -29.46 23.14
C ARG A 205 -16.16 -29.92 22.03
N LYS A 206 -17.27 -29.20 21.79
CA LYS A 206 -18.24 -29.58 20.76
C LYS A 206 -17.72 -29.30 19.35
N ARG A 207 -17.11 -28.14 19.14
CA ARG A 207 -16.62 -27.66 17.84
C ARG A 207 -15.29 -26.90 17.99
N PRO A 208 -14.16 -27.59 18.19
CA PRO A 208 -12.88 -26.94 18.52
C PRO A 208 -12.30 -26.13 17.36
N THR A 209 -12.53 -26.58 16.12
CA THR A 209 -12.05 -25.91 14.90
C THR A 209 -12.78 -24.59 14.66
N ALA A 210 -14.12 -24.59 14.72
CA ALA A 210 -14.94 -23.39 14.61
C ALA A 210 -14.62 -22.38 15.71
N ALA A 211 -14.48 -22.83 16.96
CA ALA A 211 -14.09 -21.97 18.08
C ALA A 211 -12.71 -21.32 17.83
N SER A 212 -11.72 -22.10 17.39
CA SER A 212 -10.37 -21.59 17.14
C SER A 212 -10.34 -20.59 15.97
N ARG A 213 -11.04 -20.88 14.86
CA ARG A 213 -11.17 -19.93 13.73
C ARG A 213 -11.82 -18.63 14.16
N MET A 214 -12.91 -18.70 14.92
CA MET A 214 -13.61 -17.53 15.42
C MET A 214 -12.72 -16.70 16.36
N GLN A 215 -11.96 -17.33 17.27
CA GLN A 215 -10.98 -16.63 18.11
C GLN A 215 -9.92 -15.91 17.28
N CYS A 216 -9.37 -16.55 16.24
CA CYS A 216 -8.42 -15.90 15.34
C CYS A 216 -9.04 -14.66 14.67
N ILE A 217 -10.25 -14.77 14.11
CA ILE A 217 -10.94 -13.64 13.47
C ILE A 217 -11.15 -12.48 14.46
N LEU A 218 -11.57 -12.78 15.70
CA LEU A 218 -11.78 -11.77 16.74
C LEU A 218 -10.48 -11.06 17.12
N ARG A 219 -9.39 -11.82 17.27
CA ARG A 219 -8.07 -11.31 17.65
C ARG A 219 -7.44 -10.49 16.54
N ASP A 220 -7.53 -10.95 15.29
CA ASP A 220 -7.04 -10.22 14.12
C ASP A 220 -7.82 -8.91 13.94
N PHE A 221 -9.15 -8.94 14.11
CA PHE A 221 -9.98 -7.74 14.08
C PHE A 221 -9.60 -6.75 15.19
N ALA A 222 -9.47 -7.22 16.42
CA ALA A 222 -9.11 -6.40 17.58
C ALA A 222 -7.70 -5.80 17.46
N CYS A 223 -6.74 -6.58 16.98
CA CYS A 223 -5.38 -6.13 16.70
C CYS A 223 -5.40 -5.05 15.61
N ARG A 224 -6.06 -5.31 14.47
CA ARG A 224 -6.18 -4.36 13.37
C ARG A 224 -6.82 -3.04 13.79
N LEU A 225 -7.89 -3.10 14.59
CA LEU A 225 -8.54 -1.92 15.16
C LEU A 225 -7.54 -1.13 16.01
N THR A 226 -6.80 -1.78 16.90
CA THR A 226 -5.84 -1.10 17.77
C THR A 226 -4.68 -0.51 16.98
N ARG A 227 -4.08 -1.27 16.05
CA ARG A 227 -2.98 -0.79 15.19
C ARG A 227 -3.38 0.42 14.36
N ARG A 228 -4.59 0.44 13.79
CA ARG A 228 -5.11 1.63 13.09
C ARG A 228 -5.29 2.80 14.05
N SER A 229 -5.93 2.58 15.20
CA SER A 229 -6.17 3.65 16.18
C SER A 229 -4.90 4.36 16.57
N VAL A 230 -3.86 3.59 16.88
CA VAL A 230 -2.59 4.13 17.34
C VAL A 230 -1.73 4.60 16.17
N GLY A 231 -1.60 3.79 15.13
CA GLY A 231 -0.75 4.09 14.00
C GLY A 231 -1.20 5.31 13.20
N VAL A 232 -2.50 5.60 13.10
CA VAL A 232 -2.96 6.88 12.51
C VAL A 232 -2.53 8.08 13.34
N ARG A 233 -2.68 8.01 14.66
CA ARG A 233 -2.33 9.12 15.58
C ARG A 233 -0.83 9.42 15.61
N HIS A 234 0.00 8.39 15.43
CA HIS A 234 1.45 8.49 15.44
C HIS A 234 2.08 8.48 14.04
N ALA A 235 1.27 8.50 12.98
CA ALA A 235 1.72 8.36 11.60
C ALA A 235 2.63 7.14 11.37
N SER A 236 2.34 6.00 11.99
CA SER A 236 3.02 4.74 11.71
C SER A 236 2.37 4.05 10.52
N VAL A 237 3.13 3.84 9.45
CA VAL A 237 2.67 3.25 8.18
C VAL A 237 3.64 2.17 7.72
N PRO A 238 3.24 1.26 6.81
CA PRO A 238 4.20 0.44 6.09
C PRO A 238 5.25 1.33 5.38
N ASP A 239 6.50 0.88 5.41
CA ASP A 239 7.64 1.56 4.74
C ASP A 239 7.85 3.03 5.15
N ALA A 240 7.51 3.41 6.39
CA ALA A 240 7.68 4.79 6.88
C ALA A 240 9.10 5.33 6.62
N ASP A 241 10.14 4.56 6.91
CA ASP A 241 11.54 4.92 6.65
C ASP A 241 11.85 5.14 5.17
N THR A 242 11.15 4.44 4.28
CA THR A 242 11.25 4.60 2.83
C THR A 242 10.59 5.90 2.40
N PHE A 243 9.40 6.20 2.91
CA PHE A 243 8.73 7.47 2.65
C PHE A 243 9.52 8.66 3.19
N GLU A 244 10.12 8.56 4.38
CA GLU A 244 10.96 9.61 4.94
C GLU A 244 12.20 9.86 4.09
N ALA A 245 12.91 8.81 3.69
CA ALA A 245 14.07 8.95 2.80
C ALA A 245 13.66 9.56 1.46
N PHE A 246 12.56 9.09 0.87
CA PHE A 246 12.05 9.64 -0.39
C PHE A 246 11.66 11.11 -0.25
N GLN A 247 11.03 11.49 0.86
CA GLN A 247 10.70 12.87 1.17
C GLN A 247 11.95 13.76 1.24
N ARG A 248 13.06 13.26 1.80
CA ARG A 248 14.34 13.99 1.84
C ARG A 248 14.90 14.20 0.44
N VAL A 249 14.89 13.15 -0.39
CA VAL A 249 15.31 13.22 -1.80
C VAL A 249 14.48 14.25 -2.58
N VAL A 250 13.17 14.28 -2.39
CA VAL A 250 12.27 15.25 -3.05
C VAL A 250 12.42 16.66 -2.48
N ALA A 251 12.79 16.81 -1.21
CA ALA A 251 13.02 18.12 -0.59
C ALA A 251 14.35 18.75 -1.03
N ASP A 252 15.37 17.93 -1.35
CA ASP A 252 16.73 18.37 -1.71
C ASP A 252 16.97 18.47 -3.24
N VAL A 253 15.90 18.59 -4.02
CA VAL A 253 15.96 18.70 -5.49
C VAL A 253 16.71 19.96 -5.97
N ASP A 254 16.87 20.96 -5.11
CA ASP A 254 17.58 22.21 -5.39
C ASP A 254 19.13 22.09 -5.26
N GLY A 255 19.69 20.91 -4.96
CA GLY A 255 20.99 20.54 -5.54
C GLY A 255 22.25 20.68 -4.67
N LEU A 256 22.32 19.99 -3.53
CA LEU A 256 23.60 19.60 -2.91
C LEU A 256 23.65 18.13 -2.45
N GLY A 257 22.52 17.43 -2.40
CA GLY A 257 22.43 16.06 -1.90
C GLY A 257 23.19 15.01 -2.70
N HIS A 258 23.87 14.13 -1.97
CA HIS A 258 24.46 12.90 -2.50
C HIS A 258 23.38 11.93 -3.00
N ASP A 259 22.23 11.91 -2.30
CA ASP A 259 21.19 10.88 -2.41
C ASP A 259 20.58 10.76 -3.82
N LEU A 260 20.24 11.87 -4.48
CA LEU A 260 19.65 11.81 -5.84
C LEU A 260 20.64 11.29 -6.88
N ARG A 261 21.94 11.57 -6.69
CA ARG A 261 23.01 11.07 -7.57
C ARG A 261 23.26 9.58 -7.33
N GLU A 262 23.25 9.13 -6.09
CA GLU A 262 23.33 7.70 -5.76
C GLU A 262 22.18 6.92 -6.40
N ILE A 263 20.95 7.43 -6.29
CA ILE A 263 19.77 6.82 -6.92
C ILE A 263 19.91 6.79 -8.45
N ALA A 264 20.47 7.84 -9.05
CA ALA A 264 20.74 7.88 -10.49
C ALA A 264 21.71 6.76 -10.91
N ILE A 265 22.80 6.56 -10.16
CA ILE A 265 23.77 5.47 -10.40
C ILE A 265 23.08 4.10 -10.29
N ARG A 266 22.19 3.90 -9.32
CA ARG A 266 21.44 2.63 -9.21
C ARG A 266 20.47 2.39 -10.36
N ILE A 267 19.82 3.44 -10.84
CA ILE A 267 18.95 3.33 -12.01
C ILE A 267 19.78 3.08 -13.28
N GLU A 268 20.99 3.62 -13.37
CA GLU A 268 21.96 3.30 -14.41
C GLU A 268 22.32 1.80 -14.41
N GLU A 269 22.62 1.23 -13.22
CA GLU A 269 22.87 -0.21 -13.05
C GLU A 269 21.65 -1.08 -13.43
N LEU A 270 20.43 -0.58 -13.27
CA LEU A 270 19.20 -1.29 -13.63
C LEU A 270 18.85 -1.22 -15.12
N LEU A 271 19.20 -0.12 -15.78
CA LEU A 271 18.95 0.06 -17.20
C LEU A 271 19.94 -0.72 -18.05
N ASN A 272 21.18 -0.83 -17.58
CA ASN A 272 22.26 -1.50 -18.28
C ASN A 272 22.43 -2.96 -17.81
N HIS A 273 22.91 -3.82 -18.70
CA HIS A 273 23.38 -5.15 -18.36
C HIS A 273 24.91 -5.17 -18.46
N ASP A 274 25.58 -5.38 -17.32
CA ASP A 274 27.02 -5.21 -17.16
C ASP A 274 27.51 -3.81 -17.59
N LYS A 275 28.12 -3.70 -18.77
CA LYS A 275 28.66 -2.45 -19.34
C LYS A 275 27.90 -1.98 -20.58
N ASN A 276 26.87 -2.73 -20.97
CA ASN A 276 26.14 -2.51 -22.22
C ASN A 276 24.68 -2.21 -21.93
N PHE A 277 24.08 -1.40 -22.78
CA PHE A 277 22.66 -1.27 -22.85
C PHE A 277 22.12 -2.26 -23.87
N GLU A 278 21.27 -3.18 -23.41
CA GLU A 278 20.69 -4.23 -24.23
C GLU A 278 19.16 -4.08 -24.32
N VAL A 279 18.64 -4.09 -25.54
CA VAL A 279 17.19 -3.96 -25.78
C VAL A 279 16.75 -4.81 -26.95
N SER A 280 15.62 -5.50 -26.80
CA SER A 280 15.05 -6.28 -27.90
C SER A 280 14.33 -5.37 -28.89
N LEU A 281 14.71 -5.45 -30.17
CA LEU A 281 14.04 -4.77 -31.28
C LEU A 281 12.83 -5.55 -31.80
N THR A 282 12.74 -6.84 -31.49
CA THR A 282 11.67 -7.74 -31.98
C THR A 282 10.39 -7.68 -31.18
N THR A 283 10.43 -7.15 -29.95
CA THR A 283 9.26 -7.08 -29.07
C THR A 283 9.04 -5.66 -28.61
N THR A 284 7.80 -5.21 -28.68
CA THR A 284 7.30 -4.06 -27.93
C THR A 284 6.41 -4.57 -26.79
N PHE A 285 6.68 -4.11 -25.57
CA PHE A 285 5.86 -4.20 -24.35
C PHE A 285 5.28 -5.58 -23.96
N GLY A 286 5.67 -6.08 -22.78
CA GLY A 286 4.85 -7.02 -21.99
C GLY A 286 4.60 -8.43 -22.57
N GLN A 287 5.20 -8.79 -23.69
CA GLN A 287 5.15 -10.15 -24.23
C GLN A 287 6.37 -10.96 -23.77
N PRO A 288 6.25 -12.28 -23.54
CA PRO A 288 7.41 -13.10 -23.27
C PRO A 288 8.40 -12.94 -24.42
N LEU A 289 9.66 -12.64 -24.08
CA LEU A 289 10.71 -12.46 -25.07
C LEU A 289 10.75 -13.70 -25.99
N PRO A 290 10.66 -13.54 -27.33
CA PRO A 290 10.62 -14.66 -28.27
C PRO A 290 11.82 -15.59 -28.04
N PRO A 291 11.78 -16.86 -28.44
CA PRO A 291 12.91 -17.76 -28.24
C PRO A 291 14.21 -17.13 -28.78
N PRO A 292 15.38 -17.36 -28.14
CA PRO A 292 16.64 -16.66 -28.44
C PRO A 292 16.98 -16.62 -29.94
N ARG A 293 16.72 -17.73 -30.64
CA ARG A 293 16.89 -17.89 -32.10
C ARG A 293 16.13 -16.88 -32.97
N ARG A 294 15.08 -16.23 -32.45
CA ARG A 294 14.23 -15.26 -33.16
C ARG A 294 14.34 -13.84 -32.58
N ARG A 295 15.22 -13.60 -31.59
CA ARG A 295 15.40 -12.27 -31.00
C ARG A 295 16.29 -11.41 -31.90
N ALA A 296 15.91 -10.15 -32.08
CA ALA A 296 16.85 -9.11 -32.51
C ALA A 296 17.17 -8.25 -31.29
N MET A 297 18.44 -8.15 -30.92
CA MET A 297 18.92 -7.36 -29.80
C MET A 297 19.79 -6.22 -30.33
N LEU A 298 19.54 -5.01 -29.85
CA LEU A 298 20.45 -3.88 -30.01
C LEU A 298 21.34 -3.82 -28.77
N ILE A 299 22.65 -3.80 -29.00
CA ILE A 299 23.69 -3.68 -27.97
C ILE A 299 24.48 -2.40 -28.27
N VAL A 300 24.51 -1.50 -27.29
CA VAL A 300 25.29 -0.25 -27.33
C VAL A 300 26.01 -0.05 -26.00
N PRO A 301 27.02 0.84 -25.91
CA PRO A 301 27.63 1.20 -24.63
C PRO A 301 26.59 1.63 -23.58
N GLY A 302 26.85 1.35 -22.31
CA GLY A 302 25.93 1.67 -21.21
C GLY A 302 25.48 3.13 -21.21
N LEU A 303 24.19 3.34 -20.97
CA LEU A 303 23.59 4.67 -20.89
C LEU A 303 23.82 5.25 -19.51
N ARG A 304 24.22 6.52 -19.44
CA ARG A 304 24.42 7.22 -18.17
C ARG A 304 23.14 7.88 -17.70
N VAL A 305 22.97 7.95 -16.37
CA VAL A 305 21.82 8.60 -15.74
C VAL A 305 22.29 9.74 -14.85
N TYR A 306 21.70 10.93 -15.06
CA TYR A 306 22.05 12.15 -14.33
C TYR A 306 20.85 12.67 -13.54
N ALA A 307 21.14 13.27 -12.39
CA ALA A 307 20.15 14.02 -11.64
C ALA A 307 19.74 15.28 -12.43
N ARG A 308 18.44 15.50 -12.63
CA ARG A 308 17.93 16.69 -13.32
C ARG A 308 17.68 17.83 -12.33
N THR A 309 18.32 18.98 -12.57
CA THR A 309 18.01 20.21 -11.86
C THR A 309 16.67 20.76 -12.36
N SER A 310 15.72 20.97 -11.46
CA SER A 310 14.34 21.40 -11.81
C SER A 310 13.91 22.69 -11.12
N SER A 311 14.83 23.37 -10.44
CA SER A 311 14.60 24.67 -9.83
C SER A 311 14.46 25.75 -10.90
N HIS A 312 13.29 26.38 -10.94
CA HIS A 312 13.04 27.55 -11.76
C HIS A 312 12.49 28.65 -10.87
N GLU A 313 13.14 29.83 -10.90
CA GLU A 313 12.72 31.00 -10.14
C GLU A 313 11.26 31.36 -10.47
N GLY A 314 10.45 31.62 -9.43
CA GLY A 314 9.03 31.94 -9.59
C GLY A 314 8.08 30.76 -9.79
N ARG A 315 8.57 29.51 -9.88
CA ARG A 315 7.72 28.31 -9.96
C ARG A 315 7.70 27.55 -8.62
N PRO A 316 6.54 27.06 -8.15
CA PRO A 316 6.51 26.19 -6.97
C PRO A 316 7.31 24.92 -7.24
N ARG A 317 8.05 24.48 -6.21
CA ARG A 317 8.89 23.28 -6.27
C ARG A 317 8.11 22.08 -6.80
N PRO A 318 8.70 21.27 -7.70
CA PRO A 318 8.04 20.08 -8.21
C PRO A 318 7.85 19.04 -7.09
N THR A 319 6.80 18.25 -7.20
CA THR A 319 6.47 17.19 -6.22
C THR A 319 7.07 15.85 -6.59
N LEU A 320 7.59 15.74 -7.82
CA LEU A 320 8.30 14.59 -8.35
C LEU A 320 9.64 15.04 -8.88
N CYS A 321 10.67 14.25 -8.59
CA CYS A 321 12.00 14.44 -9.15
C CYS A 321 12.03 13.79 -10.53
N TYR A 322 12.88 14.33 -11.40
CA TYR A 322 13.19 13.69 -12.67
C TYR A 322 14.67 13.40 -12.74
N LEU A 323 15.01 12.32 -13.44
CA LEU A 323 16.36 11.95 -13.82
C LEU A 323 16.46 12.01 -15.33
N ASP A 324 17.61 12.41 -15.85
CA ASP A 324 17.86 12.48 -17.28
C ASP A 324 18.77 11.31 -17.69
N VAL A 325 18.31 10.51 -18.66
CA VAL A 325 19.10 9.43 -19.25
C VAL A 325 19.70 9.91 -20.55
N GLU A 326 21.00 9.69 -20.69
CA GLU A 326 21.76 10.01 -21.89
C GLU A 326 21.39 9.02 -23.00
N ALA A 327 20.70 9.51 -24.02
CA ALA A 327 20.39 8.74 -25.23
C ALA A 327 20.90 9.53 -26.45
N GLY A 328 22.16 9.30 -26.78
CA GLY A 328 22.86 10.03 -27.82
C GLY A 328 23.06 11.50 -27.48
N ARG A 329 22.63 12.40 -28.38
CA ARG A 329 22.68 13.85 -28.11
C ARG A 329 21.50 14.37 -27.28
N SER A 330 20.53 13.52 -26.94
CA SER A 330 19.35 13.93 -26.20
C SER A 330 19.34 13.38 -24.78
N LEU A 331 18.84 14.20 -23.86
CA LEU A 331 18.55 13.81 -22.49
C LEU A 331 17.07 13.45 -22.40
N GLN A 332 16.79 12.23 -21.95
CA GLN A 332 15.42 11.73 -21.85
C GLN A 332 15.00 11.65 -20.38
N PRO A 333 13.94 12.36 -19.98
CA PRO A 333 13.53 12.39 -18.59
C PRO A 333 12.79 11.12 -18.16
N ILE A 334 13.09 10.66 -16.95
CA ILE A 334 12.41 9.61 -16.22
C ILE A 334 11.91 10.21 -14.91
N ALA A 335 10.64 10.00 -14.58
CA ALA A 335 10.10 10.41 -13.29
C ALA A 335 10.57 9.44 -12.21
N LEU A 336 11.15 9.97 -11.13
CA LEU A 336 11.44 9.19 -9.93
C LEU A 336 10.15 9.07 -9.12
N THR A 337 9.38 8.01 -9.36
CA THR A 337 8.20 7.66 -8.57
C THR A 337 8.62 6.97 -7.26
N TYR A 338 7.72 6.95 -6.28
CA TYR A 338 7.94 6.22 -5.03
C TYR A 338 8.21 4.72 -5.28
N ASP A 339 7.46 4.08 -6.18
CA ASP A 339 7.67 2.67 -6.53
C ASP A 339 9.08 2.42 -7.08
N LEU A 340 9.59 3.31 -7.94
CA LEU A 340 10.96 3.19 -8.47
C LEU A 340 11.99 3.39 -7.37
N PHE A 341 11.80 4.40 -6.52
CA PHE A 341 12.69 4.67 -5.40
C PHE A 341 12.72 3.51 -4.40
N LYS A 342 11.54 2.98 -4.04
CA LYS A 342 11.41 1.82 -3.17
C LYS A 342 12.09 0.60 -3.78
N ALA A 343 11.86 0.32 -5.06
CA ALA A 343 12.51 -0.77 -5.77
C ALA A 343 14.04 -0.67 -5.72
N VAL A 344 14.61 0.51 -5.93
CA VAL A 344 16.06 0.74 -5.81
C VAL A 344 16.55 0.40 -4.40
N ARG A 345 15.88 0.90 -3.36
CA ARG A 345 16.26 0.60 -1.96
C ARG A 345 16.11 -0.87 -1.59
N ASP A 346 15.10 -1.52 -2.13
CA ASP A 346 14.84 -2.94 -1.92
C ASP A 346 15.96 -3.79 -2.54
N LEU A 347 16.45 -3.42 -3.72
CA LEU A 347 17.62 -4.05 -4.35
C LEU A 347 18.91 -3.84 -3.54
N GLU A 348 19.10 -2.66 -2.96
CA GLU A 348 20.24 -2.39 -2.06
C GLU A 348 20.20 -3.26 -0.80
N ARG A 349 19.00 -3.62 -0.33
CA ARG A 349 18.77 -4.56 0.76
C ARG A 349 18.95 -6.03 0.33
N GLY A 350 19.33 -6.29 -0.92
CA GLY A 350 19.62 -7.62 -1.45
C GLY A 350 18.41 -8.34 -2.05
N LEU A 351 17.30 -7.64 -2.34
CA LEU A 351 16.21 -8.24 -3.11
C LEU A 351 16.67 -8.52 -4.55
N SER A 352 16.12 -9.58 -5.15
CA SER A 352 16.44 -9.94 -6.53
C SER A 352 15.76 -8.99 -7.52
N PRO A 353 16.40 -8.64 -8.65
CA PRO A 353 15.75 -7.90 -9.74
C PRO A 353 14.50 -8.59 -10.29
N ALA A 354 14.37 -9.91 -10.13
CA ALA A 354 13.17 -10.65 -10.52
C ALA A 354 11.96 -10.38 -9.61
N SER A 355 12.19 -9.82 -8.41
CA SER A 355 11.15 -9.47 -7.44
C SER A 355 10.61 -8.06 -7.61
N LEU A 356 11.06 -7.33 -8.65
CA LEU A 356 10.62 -5.98 -8.92
C LEU A 356 9.11 -5.92 -9.23
N PRO A 357 8.39 -4.88 -8.77
CA PRO A 357 7.00 -4.68 -9.12
C PRO A 357 6.79 -4.59 -10.63
N SER A 358 5.66 -5.11 -11.11
CA SER A 358 5.30 -5.07 -12.53
C SER A 358 5.20 -3.65 -13.08
N SER A 359 4.78 -2.68 -12.25
CA SER A 359 4.77 -1.25 -12.61
C SER A 359 6.17 -0.70 -12.88
N VAL A 360 7.16 -1.07 -12.06
CA VAL A 360 8.56 -0.67 -12.22
C VAL A 360 9.17 -1.33 -13.44
N LEU A 361 8.95 -2.63 -13.65
CA LEU A 361 9.42 -3.33 -14.85
C LEU A 361 8.84 -2.72 -16.12
N ALA A 362 7.54 -2.43 -16.15
CA ALA A 362 6.90 -1.76 -17.29
C ALA A 362 7.49 -0.36 -17.54
N MET A 363 7.78 0.40 -16.49
CA MET A 363 8.43 1.72 -16.59
C MET A 363 9.87 1.61 -17.12
N LEU A 364 10.65 0.62 -16.68
CA LEU A 364 11.99 0.38 -17.21
C LEU A 364 11.94 -0.06 -18.67
N ASP A 365 11.03 -0.97 -19.04
CA ASP A 365 10.89 -1.44 -20.42
C ASP A 365 10.40 -0.35 -21.37
N THR A 366 9.45 0.49 -20.94
CA THR A 366 9.02 1.67 -21.70
C THR A 366 10.14 2.67 -21.89
N THR A 367 10.96 2.87 -20.85
CA THR A 367 12.16 3.69 -20.94
C THR A 367 13.15 3.09 -21.94
N ARG A 368 13.48 1.80 -21.83
CA ARG A 368 14.43 1.11 -22.72
C ARG A 368 13.98 1.20 -24.18
N ALA A 369 12.70 0.92 -24.46
CA ALA A 369 12.14 1.01 -25.81
C ALA A 369 12.22 2.45 -26.37
N ARG A 370 11.92 3.45 -25.52
CA ARG A 370 12.05 4.87 -25.89
C ARG A 370 13.51 5.24 -26.19
N MET A 371 14.46 4.79 -25.37
CA MET A 371 15.90 5.04 -25.58
C MET A 371 16.37 4.40 -26.89
N ALA A 372 15.98 3.15 -27.13
CA ALA A 372 16.30 2.43 -28.37
C ALA A 372 15.84 3.21 -29.61
N GLY A 373 14.61 3.75 -29.58
CA GLY A 373 14.06 4.55 -30.67
C GLY A 373 14.86 5.83 -30.93
N VAL A 374 15.32 6.51 -29.87
CA VAL A 374 16.18 7.69 -29.98
C VAL A 374 17.55 7.34 -30.55
N ILE A 375 18.17 6.29 -30.00
CA ILE A 375 19.50 5.79 -30.38
C ILE A 375 19.55 5.41 -31.86
N VAL A 376 18.54 4.70 -32.37
CA VAL A 376 18.49 4.29 -33.78
C VAL A 376 18.25 5.48 -34.73
N ARG A 377 17.58 6.55 -34.27
CA ARG A 377 17.26 7.73 -35.11
C ARG A 377 18.39 8.75 -35.15
N ASP A 378 19.22 8.79 -34.12
CA ASP A 378 20.33 9.73 -34.05
C ASP A 378 21.46 9.25 -34.97
N ARG A 379 21.77 10.06 -35.99
CA ARG A 379 22.81 9.79 -36.98
C ARG A 379 24.21 9.72 -36.36
N THR A 380 24.35 10.25 -35.14
CA THR A 380 25.61 10.43 -34.43
C THR A 380 25.80 9.49 -33.25
N VAL A 381 24.86 8.56 -33.00
CA VAL A 381 24.96 7.70 -31.81
C VAL A 381 26.01 6.60 -31.93
N GLN A 382 27.00 6.80 -31.04
CA GLN A 382 27.89 5.92 -30.29
C GLN A 382 28.81 4.96 -31.04
N ASP A 383 30.01 4.81 -30.47
CA ASP A 383 31.03 3.86 -30.90
C ASP A 383 30.46 2.44 -30.89
N ARG A 384 30.40 1.82 -32.08
CA ARG A 384 30.13 0.38 -32.27
C ARG A 384 28.73 -0.09 -31.83
N PRO A 385 27.63 0.38 -32.45
CA PRO A 385 26.33 -0.27 -32.26
C PRO A 385 26.37 -1.67 -32.89
N THR A 386 26.01 -2.68 -32.10
CA THR A 386 25.97 -4.08 -32.53
C THR A 386 24.53 -4.56 -32.48
N ILE A 387 24.04 -5.10 -33.61
CA ILE A 387 22.74 -5.76 -33.68
C ILE A 387 22.98 -7.26 -33.71
N VAL A 388 22.45 -7.98 -32.73
CA VAL A 388 22.51 -9.45 -32.67
C VAL A 388 21.17 -10.00 -33.12
N LEU A 389 21.17 -10.80 -34.19
CA LEU A 389 19.99 -11.48 -34.72
C LEU A 389 20.11 -12.98 -34.43
N GLY A 390 19.22 -13.48 -33.58
CA GLY A 390 19.23 -14.86 -33.11
C GLY A 390 20.46 -15.17 -32.26
N GLU A 391 21.01 -16.36 -32.43
CA GLU A 391 22.23 -16.82 -31.75
C GLU A 391 23.48 -16.68 -32.63
N SER A 392 23.32 -16.42 -33.93
CA SER A 392 24.36 -16.67 -34.93
C SER A 392 24.79 -15.46 -35.74
N VAL A 393 23.98 -14.41 -35.87
CA VAL A 393 24.30 -13.28 -36.73
C VAL A 393 24.54 -12.04 -35.89
N THR A 394 25.68 -11.40 -36.11
CA THR A 394 26.04 -10.11 -35.51
C THR A 394 26.23 -9.10 -36.64
N VAL A 395 25.61 -7.93 -36.52
CA VAL A 395 25.72 -6.85 -37.49
C VAL A 395 26.36 -5.66 -36.79
N GLU A 396 27.52 -5.25 -37.27
CA GLU A 396 28.29 -4.14 -36.70
C GLU A 396 28.49 -3.04 -37.74
N ARG A 397 28.53 -1.80 -37.29
CA ARG A 397 28.89 -0.66 -38.14
C ARG A 397 30.41 -0.44 -38.09
N HIS A 398 31.11 -0.77 -39.17
CA HIS A 398 32.56 -0.59 -39.28
C HIS A 398 32.91 0.30 -40.48
N ARG A 399 33.64 1.40 -40.25
CA ARG A 399 34.05 2.37 -41.29
C ARG A 399 32.91 2.85 -42.20
N GLY A 400 31.73 3.09 -41.64
CA GLY A 400 30.56 3.59 -42.38
C GLY A 400 29.79 2.54 -43.18
N ARG A 401 30.18 1.26 -43.14
CA ARG A 401 29.42 0.14 -43.73
C ARG A 401 28.93 -0.82 -42.65
N PHE A 402 27.78 -1.45 -42.87
CA PHE A 402 27.29 -2.52 -42.01
C PHE A 402 27.92 -3.84 -42.45
N ILE A 403 28.58 -4.54 -41.53
CA ILE A 403 29.20 -5.84 -41.76
C ILE A 403 28.43 -6.88 -40.95
N SER A 404 27.96 -7.94 -41.62
CA SER A 404 27.32 -9.07 -40.96
C SER A 404 28.33 -10.20 -40.75
N THR A 405 28.59 -10.56 -39.50
CA THR A 405 29.44 -11.69 -39.12
C THR A 405 28.55 -12.82 -38.60
N LYS A 406 28.65 -14.01 -39.23
CA LYS A 406 28.01 -15.22 -38.74
C LYS A 406 28.98 -15.92 -37.78
N ARG A 407 28.60 -16.12 -36.51
CA ARG A 407 29.28 -17.08 -35.64
C ARG A 407 29.10 -18.46 -36.25
N GLY A 408 30.21 -19.05 -36.72
CA GLY A 408 30.22 -20.39 -37.29
C GLY A 408 29.68 -21.40 -36.28
N ALA A 409 28.76 -22.25 -36.73
CA ALA A 409 28.39 -23.46 -36.00
C ALA A 409 29.66 -24.31 -35.83
N ARG A 410 30.05 -24.58 -34.59
CA ARG A 410 30.80 -25.79 -34.25
C ARG A 410 29.82 -26.80 -33.72
#